data_AF-A0A7C4V5A1-F1
#
_entry.id   AF-A0A7C4V5A1-F1
#
_cell.length_a   1.000
_cell.length_b   1.000
_cell.length_c   1.000
_cell.angle_alpha   90.00
_cell.angle_beta   90.00
_cell.angle_gamma   90.00
#
_symmetry.space_group_name_H-M   'P 1'
#
loop_
_entity.id
_entity.type
_entity.pdbx_description
1 polymer ?
#
loop_
_entity_poly.entity_id
_entity_poly.type
_entity_poly.pdbx_seq_one_letter_code
_entity_poly.pdbx_strand_id
1 'polypeptide(L)'
;MNNAKPPSLNLRDLPAATRLVLGVFLLAIGLGYFAGLVQLHHQHAPPGSLMPGPDDALRIYHGVKGGEARSQLQHLLEADENLPFNGTGTMRPAFTTKSERRWKERLEKMNADEQKTLLAEREGERLALVDWLKRGAPRSAYDADEFELSTPVVISDEFVIGEKDMDGKAAKVRITSILTERCVRCHQESGADKHAEKFPLDEWSKLERYLKVDEGHPPMDIKKLAQTTHVHLIGFTMMFCATGVIFSLTSWPAAIRVILAPWPMLFQVIDISCWWLGRYEPLAAQAIVVTGGLVGLGFALQILGSLIDLLGLTGRRSS
;
A
#
# COMPACT_ATOMS: atom_id res chain seq x y z
N MET A 1 -11.39 41.90 50.08
CA MET A 1 -11.92 41.59 48.74
C MET A 1 -11.51 40.17 48.42
N ASN A 2 -12.46 39.23 48.36
CA ASN A 2 -12.19 37.82 48.11
C ASN A 2 -11.66 37.66 46.67
N ASN A 3 -10.39 37.27 46.53
CA ASN A 3 -9.81 36.81 45.27
C ASN A 3 -10.39 35.42 44.96
N ALA A 4 -11.64 35.36 44.52
CA ALA A 4 -12.18 34.16 43.88
C ALA A 4 -11.42 33.98 42.56
N LYS A 5 -10.56 32.95 42.51
CA LYS A 5 -9.91 32.51 41.27
C LYS A 5 -11.01 32.28 40.23
N PRO A 6 -10.93 32.86 39.02
CA PRO A 6 -11.95 32.64 38.01
C PRO A 6 -12.08 31.13 37.76
N PRO A 7 -13.31 30.60 37.57
CA PRO A 7 -13.51 29.18 37.34
C PRO A 7 -12.63 28.74 36.16
N SER A 8 -11.74 27.79 36.40
CA SER A 8 -10.94 27.21 35.33
C SER A 8 -11.86 26.45 34.40
N LEU A 9 -11.86 26.83 33.12
CA LEU A 9 -12.69 26.21 32.10
C LEU A 9 -12.03 24.90 31.65
N ASN A 10 -11.99 23.92 32.56
CA ASN A 10 -11.45 22.60 32.28
C ASN A 10 -12.57 21.65 31.86
N LEU A 11 -12.24 20.72 30.96
CA LEU A 11 -13.14 19.70 30.42
C LEU A 11 -13.76 18.83 31.52
N ARG A 12 -13.00 18.56 32.58
CA ARG A 12 -13.43 17.79 33.76
C ARG A 12 -14.46 18.47 34.64
N ASP A 13 -14.45 19.80 34.66
CA ASP A 13 -15.31 20.61 35.53
C ASP A 13 -16.68 20.86 34.89
N LEU A 14 -16.89 20.38 33.66
CA LEU A 14 -18.14 20.53 32.92
C LEU A 14 -19.28 19.64 33.46
N PRO A 15 -20.55 20.07 33.30
CA PRO A 15 -21.71 19.25 33.64
C PRO A 15 -21.67 17.87 33.00
N ALA A 16 -22.22 16.87 33.69
CA ALA A 16 -22.21 15.48 33.22
C ALA A 16 -22.83 15.33 31.81
N ALA A 17 -23.92 16.06 31.54
CA ALA A 17 -24.54 16.07 30.21
C ALA A 17 -23.58 16.58 29.12
N THR A 18 -22.88 17.69 29.36
CA THR A 18 -21.89 18.24 28.43
C THR A 18 -20.74 17.27 28.21
N ARG A 19 -20.20 16.67 29.28
CA ARG A 19 -19.12 15.67 29.17
C ARG A 19 -19.57 14.44 28.38
N LEU A 20 -20.80 13.96 28.58
CA LEU A 20 -21.34 12.86 27.81
C LEU A 20 -21.42 13.19 26.31
N VAL A 21 -21.97 14.37 25.96
CA VAL A 21 -22.08 14.81 24.56
C VAL A 21 -20.69 14.91 23.91
N LEU A 22 -19.73 15.55 24.58
CA LEU A 22 -18.36 15.69 24.07
C LEU A 22 -17.66 14.33 23.94
N GLY A 23 -17.86 13.42 24.90
CA GLY A 23 -17.32 12.06 24.84
C GLY A 23 -17.89 11.27 23.66
N VAL A 24 -19.20 11.28 23.47
CA VAL A 24 -19.87 10.61 22.34
C VAL A 24 -19.42 11.23 21.00
N PHE A 25 -19.30 12.56 20.94
CA PHE A 25 -18.78 13.27 19.76
C PHE A 25 -17.36 12.83 19.39
N LEU A 26 -16.44 12.79 20.37
CA LEU A 26 -15.06 12.36 20.15
C LEU A 26 -14.97 10.90 19.67
N LEU A 27 -15.78 10.01 20.25
CA LEU A 27 -15.87 8.61 19.82
C LEU A 27 -16.43 8.48 18.40
N ALA A 28 -17.50 9.19 18.08
CA ALA A 28 -18.14 9.16 16.78
C ALA A 28 -17.18 9.64 15.67
N ILE A 29 -16.46 10.74 15.90
CA ILE A 29 -15.49 11.22 14.92
C ILE A 29 -14.28 10.29 14.83
N GLY A 30 -13.80 9.75 15.95
CA GLY A 30 -12.73 8.74 15.93
C GLY A 30 -13.08 7.53 15.06
N LEU A 31 -14.31 7.00 15.19
CA LEU A 31 -14.82 5.93 14.34
C LEU A 31 -14.96 6.35 12.88
N GLY A 32 -15.46 7.56 12.62
CA GLY A 32 -15.57 8.11 11.26
C GLY A 32 -14.21 8.26 10.57
N TYR A 33 -13.20 8.76 11.28
CA TYR A 33 -11.84 8.88 10.76
C TYR A 33 -11.22 7.51 10.49
N PHE A 34 -11.42 6.53 11.39
CA PHE A 34 -10.98 5.15 11.16
C PHE A 34 -11.63 4.53 9.93
N ALA A 35 -12.94 4.73 9.73
CA ALA A 35 -13.63 4.29 8.52
C ALA A 35 -13.04 4.96 7.26
N GLY A 36 -12.66 6.24 7.34
CA GLY A 36 -11.93 6.94 6.28
C GLY A 36 -10.57 6.30 5.95
N LEU A 37 -9.81 5.86 6.95
CA LEU A 37 -8.55 5.13 6.74
C LEU A 37 -8.78 3.77 6.07
N VAL A 38 -9.84 3.04 6.46
CA VAL A 38 -10.22 1.78 5.80
C VAL A 38 -10.60 2.03 4.34
N GLN A 39 -11.34 3.12 4.06
CA GLN A 39 -11.65 3.52 2.69
C GLN A 39 -10.36 3.85 1.91
N LEU A 40 -9.42 4.58 2.50
CA LEU A 40 -8.13 4.91 1.88
C LEU A 40 -7.34 3.65 1.54
N HIS A 41 -7.32 2.65 2.44
CA HIS A 41 -6.74 1.34 2.18
C HIS A 41 -7.35 0.68 0.94
N HIS A 42 -8.68 0.57 0.88
CA HIS A 42 -9.34 -0.09 -0.25
C HIS A 42 -9.23 0.67 -1.58
N GLN A 43 -9.08 1.99 -1.54
CA GLN A 43 -9.02 2.81 -2.75
C GLN A 43 -7.61 2.93 -3.33
N HIS A 44 -6.58 3.00 -2.48
CA HIS A 44 -5.25 3.44 -2.91
C HIS A 44 -4.11 2.56 -2.40
N ALA A 45 -4.33 1.64 -1.47
CA ALA A 45 -3.25 0.75 -1.03
C ALA A 45 -3.06 -0.39 -2.05
N PRO A 46 -1.81 -0.67 -2.45
CA PRO A 46 -1.53 -1.79 -3.33
C PRO A 46 -1.83 -3.12 -2.60
N PRO A 47 -2.18 -4.18 -3.34
CA PRO A 47 -2.44 -5.49 -2.76
C PRO A 47 -1.24 -5.99 -1.92
N GLY A 48 -1.45 -6.19 -0.62
CA GLY A 48 -0.40 -6.64 0.31
C GLY A 48 0.06 -5.57 1.29
N SER A 49 -0.26 -4.31 1.03
CA SER A 49 0.11 -3.17 1.89
C SER A 49 -1.07 -2.73 2.74
N LEU A 50 -0.82 -2.40 4.02
CA LEU A 50 -1.86 -1.88 4.91
C LEU A 50 -2.30 -0.46 4.52
N MET A 51 -1.38 0.37 4.03
CA MET A 51 -1.65 1.75 3.62
C MET A 51 -0.89 2.06 2.33
N PRO A 52 -1.32 3.08 1.56
CA PRO A 52 -0.56 3.55 0.41
C PRO A 52 0.85 4.01 0.81
N GLY A 53 1.85 3.64 0.01
CA GLY A 53 3.23 4.08 0.16
C GLY A 53 3.54 5.39 -0.56
N PRO A 54 4.75 5.94 -0.38
CA PRO A 54 5.19 7.15 -1.08
C PRO A 54 5.11 7.03 -2.60
N ASP A 55 5.41 5.85 -3.16
CA ASP A 55 5.34 5.59 -4.60
C ASP A 55 3.90 5.57 -5.13
N ASP A 56 2.94 5.10 -4.32
CA ASP A 56 1.52 5.16 -4.67
C ASP A 56 1.03 6.61 -4.72
N ALA A 57 1.43 7.41 -3.72
CA ALA A 57 1.12 8.85 -3.69
C ALA A 57 1.78 9.59 -4.86
N LEU A 58 3.03 9.26 -5.19
CA LEU A 58 3.73 9.76 -6.38
C LEU A 58 2.93 9.44 -7.66
N ARG A 59 2.53 8.18 -7.84
CA ARG A 59 1.76 7.73 -9.00
C ARG A 59 0.43 8.46 -9.14
N ILE A 60 -0.27 8.71 -8.02
CA ILE A 60 -1.58 9.38 -8.03
C ILE A 60 -1.45 10.88 -8.28
N TYR A 61 -0.55 11.57 -7.56
CA TYR A 61 -0.52 13.03 -7.52
C TYR A 61 0.46 13.66 -8.50
N HIS A 62 1.59 13.01 -8.79
CA HIS A 62 2.57 13.45 -9.79
C HIS A 62 2.33 12.82 -11.17
N GLY A 63 1.72 11.63 -11.18
CA GLY A 63 1.59 10.82 -12.38
C GLY A 63 2.91 10.13 -12.73
N VAL A 64 2.83 9.14 -13.62
CA VAL A 64 4.01 8.44 -14.14
C VAL A 64 4.24 8.95 -15.55
N LYS A 65 5.29 9.76 -15.73
CA LYS A 65 5.72 10.21 -17.05
C LYS A 65 6.65 9.16 -17.66
N GLY A 66 6.18 8.44 -18.67
CA GLY A 66 7.05 7.78 -19.64
C GLY A 66 7.98 6.68 -19.12
N GLY A 67 7.62 5.98 -18.04
CA GLY A 67 8.12 4.60 -17.87
C GLY A 67 7.42 3.72 -18.90
N GLU A 68 8.11 2.69 -19.43
CA GLU A 68 7.43 1.64 -20.20
C GLU A 68 6.18 1.24 -19.41
N ALA A 69 5.01 1.38 -20.00
CA ALA A 69 3.77 1.03 -19.34
C ALA A 69 3.84 -0.47 -18.99
N ARG A 70 3.76 -0.80 -17.70
CA ARG A 70 3.89 -2.18 -17.20
C ARG A 70 2.71 -2.53 -16.33
N SER A 71 2.30 -3.79 -16.37
CA SER A 71 1.35 -4.32 -15.41
C SER A 71 2.01 -4.57 -14.05
N GLN A 72 1.22 -4.69 -12.98
CA GLN A 72 1.77 -4.99 -11.65
C GLN A 72 2.58 -6.29 -11.65
N LEU A 73 2.09 -7.31 -12.34
CA LEU A 73 2.82 -8.58 -12.45
C LEU A 73 4.14 -8.41 -13.21
N GLN A 74 4.14 -7.63 -14.30
CA GLN A 74 5.37 -7.35 -15.04
C GLN A 74 6.40 -6.61 -14.19
N HIS A 75 5.96 -5.59 -13.45
CA HIS A 75 6.82 -4.85 -12.52
C HIS A 75 7.51 -5.79 -11.53
N LEU A 76 6.75 -6.66 -10.85
CA LEU A 76 7.29 -7.59 -9.86
C LEU A 76 8.27 -8.63 -10.43
N LEU A 77 8.09 -9.02 -11.69
CA LEU A 77 8.98 -9.98 -12.36
C LEU A 77 10.25 -9.33 -12.92
N GLU A 78 10.21 -8.06 -13.28
CA GLU A 78 11.38 -7.30 -13.80
C GLU A 78 12.15 -6.54 -12.71
N ALA A 79 11.57 -6.40 -11.51
CA ALA A 79 12.19 -5.75 -10.36
C ALA A 79 13.50 -6.43 -9.93
N ASP A 80 14.40 -5.66 -9.31
CA ASP A 80 15.66 -6.17 -8.75
C ASP A 80 15.39 -7.29 -7.73
N GLU A 81 16.17 -8.38 -7.79
CA GLU A 81 15.94 -9.56 -6.94
C GLU A 81 16.23 -9.31 -5.44
N ASN A 82 16.98 -8.26 -5.11
CA ASN A 82 17.33 -7.91 -3.75
C ASN A 82 16.22 -7.12 -3.03
N LEU A 83 15.18 -6.71 -3.76
CA LEU A 83 14.02 -6.06 -3.15
C LEU A 83 13.24 -7.06 -2.27
N PRO A 84 12.44 -6.55 -1.31
CA PRO A 84 11.62 -7.41 -0.48
C PRO A 84 10.68 -8.30 -1.32
N PHE A 85 10.57 -9.59 -0.95
CA PHE A 85 9.66 -10.54 -1.59
C PHE A 85 8.20 -10.27 -1.19
N ASN A 86 7.57 -9.28 -1.82
CA ASN A 86 6.21 -8.84 -1.56
C ASN A 86 5.62 -8.06 -2.76
N GLY A 87 4.38 -7.60 -2.63
CA GLY A 87 3.64 -6.89 -3.68
C GLY A 87 4.18 -5.50 -4.06
N THR A 88 5.18 -4.96 -3.37
CA THR A 88 5.80 -3.66 -3.69
C THR A 88 7.29 -3.78 -4.05
N GLY A 89 7.85 -4.98 -4.00
CA GLY A 89 9.26 -5.26 -4.25
C GLY A 89 9.44 -6.16 -5.46
N THR A 90 9.73 -7.43 -5.23
CA THR A 90 10.04 -8.41 -6.28
C THR A 90 9.34 -9.74 -6.06
N MET A 91 9.06 -10.45 -7.16
CA MET A 91 8.61 -11.85 -7.15
C MET A 91 9.63 -12.81 -7.77
N ARG A 92 10.83 -12.34 -8.15
CA ARG A 92 11.89 -13.19 -8.73
C ARG A 92 12.25 -14.42 -7.86
N PRO A 93 12.30 -14.33 -6.51
CA PRO A 93 12.53 -15.49 -5.66
C PRO A 93 11.51 -16.63 -5.81
N ALA A 94 10.31 -16.38 -6.37
CA ALA A 94 9.31 -17.42 -6.64
C ALA A 94 9.82 -18.51 -7.60
N PHE A 95 10.79 -18.19 -8.46
CA PHE A 95 11.42 -19.13 -9.38
C PHE A 95 12.60 -19.88 -8.75
N THR A 96 13.11 -19.44 -7.60
CA THR A 96 14.32 -20.01 -6.96
C THR A 96 14.09 -20.33 -5.48
N THR A 97 14.55 -19.47 -4.57
CA THR A 97 14.59 -19.75 -3.12
C THR A 97 13.21 -19.97 -2.50
N LYS A 98 12.15 -19.45 -3.12
CA LYS A 98 10.76 -19.69 -2.73
C LYS A 98 10.10 -20.76 -3.57
N SER A 99 10.71 -21.26 -4.64
CA SER A 99 10.16 -22.24 -5.57
C SER A 99 10.08 -23.65 -5.00
N GLU A 100 10.68 -23.94 -3.83
CA GLU A 100 10.54 -25.20 -3.10
C GLU A 100 11.13 -25.08 -1.68
N ARG A 101 10.66 -25.91 -0.75
CA ARG A 101 11.09 -25.86 0.66
C ARG A 101 12.59 -26.13 0.84
N ARG A 102 13.18 -26.94 -0.04
CA ARG A 102 14.56 -27.47 0.06
C ARG A 102 15.48 -26.97 -1.05
N TRP A 103 15.24 -25.77 -1.57
CA TRP A 103 16.01 -25.19 -2.68
C TRP A 103 17.53 -25.21 -2.41
N LYS A 104 17.96 -24.78 -1.22
CA LYS A 104 19.38 -24.77 -0.83
C LYS A 104 20.00 -26.17 -0.83
N GLU A 105 19.32 -27.14 -0.20
CA GLU A 105 19.76 -28.54 -0.15
C GLU A 105 19.85 -29.17 -1.55
N ARG A 106 18.99 -28.74 -2.49
CA ARG A 106 19.03 -29.19 -3.89
C ARG A 106 20.26 -28.64 -4.60
N LEU A 107 20.52 -27.33 -4.47
CA LEU A 107 21.70 -26.70 -5.07
C LEU A 107 23.01 -27.27 -4.52
N GLU A 108 23.10 -27.52 -3.21
CA GLU A 108 24.29 -28.10 -2.57
C GLU A 108 24.62 -29.52 -3.08
N LYS A 109 23.64 -30.25 -3.60
CA LYS A 109 23.84 -31.58 -4.20
C LYS A 109 24.26 -31.54 -5.67
N MET A 110 24.18 -30.38 -6.30
CA MET A 110 24.49 -30.18 -7.71
C MET A 110 25.91 -29.65 -7.89
N ASN A 111 26.56 -30.06 -8.97
CA ASN A 111 27.82 -29.46 -9.39
C ASN A 111 27.59 -28.05 -10.00
N ALA A 112 28.66 -27.31 -10.29
CA ALA A 112 28.57 -25.93 -10.78
C ALA A 112 27.81 -25.80 -12.11
N ASP A 113 27.95 -26.77 -13.02
CA ASP A 113 27.31 -26.76 -14.34
C ASP A 113 25.81 -27.08 -14.23
N GLU A 114 25.44 -28.02 -13.35
CA GLU A 114 24.05 -28.33 -13.02
C GLU A 114 23.35 -27.15 -12.36
N GLN A 115 24.01 -26.47 -11.41
CA GLN A 115 23.47 -25.28 -10.76
C GLN A 115 23.24 -24.16 -11.78
N LYS A 116 24.22 -23.92 -12.66
CA LYS A 116 24.13 -22.92 -13.72
C LYS A 116 22.98 -23.22 -14.68
N THR A 117 22.80 -24.48 -15.04
CA THR A 117 21.71 -24.93 -15.92
C THR A 117 20.36 -24.69 -15.25
N LEU A 118 20.19 -25.11 -14.00
CA LEU A 118 18.94 -24.90 -13.25
C LEU A 118 18.61 -23.39 -13.12
N LEU A 119 19.59 -22.56 -12.79
CA LEU A 119 19.41 -21.11 -12.71
C LEU A 119 19.02 -20.49 -14.06
N ALA A 120 19.63 -20.95 -15.16
CA ALA A 120 19.29 -20.50 -16.49
C ALA A 120 17.86 -20.89 -16.87
N GLU A 121 17.43 -22.10 -16.53
CA GLU A 121 16.05 -22.54 -16.75
C GLU A 121 15.05 -21.69 -15.96
N ARG A 122 15.31 -21.43 -14.68
CA ARG A 122 14.45 -20.59 -13.83
C ARG A 122 14.35 -19.16 -14.33
N GLU A 123 15.46 -18.62 -14.82
CA GLU A 123 15.45 -17.31 -15.46
C GLU A 123 14.68 -17.33 -16.80
N GLY A 124 14.77 -18.42 -17.57
CA GLY A 124 13.98 -18.60 -18.79
C GLY A 124 12.48 -18.69 -18.54
N GLU A 125 12.04 -19.39 -17.49
CA GLU A 125 10.64 -19.41 -17.07
C GLU A 125 10.13 -17.99 -16.74
N ARG A 126 10.95 -17.21 -16.02
CA ARG A 126 10.63 -15.80 -15.69
C ARG A 126 10.54 -14.96 -16.96
N LEU A 127 11.52 -15.08 -17.86
CA LEU A 127 11.57 -14.34 -19.11
C LEU A 127 10.40 -14.71 -20.04
N ALA A 128 9.96 -15.97 -20.05
CA ALA A 128 8.78 -16.40 -20.78
C ALA A 128 7.51 -15.70 -20.28
N LEU A 129 7.31 -15.60 -18.96
CA LEU A 129 6.19 -14.82 -18.39
C LEU A 129 6.31 -13.32 -18.74
N VAL A 130 7.52 -12.76 -18.68
CA VAL A 130 7.74 -11.34 -19.02
C VAL A 130 7.44 -11.07 -20.49
N ASP A 131 7.83 -11.94 -21.42
CA ASP A 131 7.52 -11.80 -22.84
C ASP A 131 6.01 -11.88 -23.09
N TRP A 132 5.32 -12.81 -22.42
CA TRP A 132 3.87 -12.89 -22.44
C TRP A 132 3.20 -11.61 -21.94
N LEU A 133 3.68 -11.04 -20.84
CA LEU A 133 3.17 -9.78 -20.27
C LEU A 133 3.42 -8.59 -21.20
N LYS A 134 4.61 -8.47 -21.78
CA LYS A 134 4.97 -7.42 -22.75
C LYS A 134 4.10 -7.44 -23.98
N ARG A 135 3.59 -8.62 -24.37
CA ARG A 135 2.66 -8.80 -25.48
C ARG A 135 1.19 -8.63 -25.08
N GLY A 136 0.93 -8.04 -23.91
CA GLY A 136 -0.41 -7.75 -23.41
C GLY A 136 -1.12 -8.94 -22.78
N ALA A 137 -0.36 -9.98 -22.41
CA ALA A 137 -0.86 -11.18 -21.73
C ALA A 137 -2.09 -11.79 -22.42
N PRO A 138 -2.00 -12.17 -23.72
CA PRO A 138 -3.15 -12.63 -24.48
C PRO A 138 -3.84 -13.81 -23.78
N ARG A 139 -5.13 -13.64 -23.48
CA ARG A 139 -5.94 -14.67 -22.81
C ARG A 139 -5.96 -15.98 -23.57
N SER A 140 -5.94 -15.95 -24.90
CA SER A 140 -5.89 -17.16 -25.73
C SER A 140 -4.68 -18.03 -25.42
N ALA A 141 -3.53 -17.44 -25.10
CA ALA A 141 -2.33 -18.18 -24.72
C ALA A 141 -2.48 -18.83 -23.34
N TYR A 142 -3.15 -18.15 -22.41
CA TYR A 142 -3.47 -18.70 -21.09
C TYR A 142 -4.47 -19.86 -21.20
N ASP A 143 -5.57 -19.67 -21.92
CA ASP A 143 -6.62 -20.69 -22.08
C ASP A 143 -6.11 -21.93 -22.83
N ALA A 144 -5.19 -21.76 -23.79
CA ALA A 144 -4.57 -22.85 -24.53
C ALA A 144 -3.34 -23.48 -23.85
N ASP A 145 -2.84 -22.88 -22.76
CA ASP A 145 -1.54 -23.19 -22.14
C ASP A 145 -0.40 -23.23 -23.18
N GLU A 146 -0.38 -22.25 -24.07
CA GLU A 146 0.49 -22.24 -25.23
C GLU A 146 0.88 -20.81 -25.62
N PHE A 147 2.18 -20.53 -25.64
CA PHE A 147 2.70 -19.22 -26.01
C PHE A 147 3.99 -19.35 -26.84
N GLU A 148 4.03 -18.69 -27.98
CA GLU A 148 5.22 -18.57 -28.82
C GLU A 148 6.02 -17.35 -28.37
N LEU A 149 7.29 -17.55 -28.04
CA LEU A 149 8.18 -16.53 -27.49
C LEU A 149 8.77 -15.66 -28.60
N SER A 150 8.91 -14.37 -28.32
CA SER A 150 9.61 -13.42 -29.21
C SER A 150 11.10 -13.74 -29.31
N THR A 151 11.69 -14.26 -28.22
CA THR A 151 13.08 -14.68 -28.13
C THR A 151 13.15 -16.05 -27.47
N PRO A 152 13.74 -17.07 -28.10
CA PRO A 152 13.90 -18.38 -27.49
C PRO A 152 14.72 -18.34 -26.19
N VAL A 153 14.31 -19.11 -25.18
CA VAL A 153 14.95 -19.15 -23.85
C VAL A 153 15.30 -20.58 -23.43
N VAL A 154 16.36 -20.73 -22.64
CA VAL A 154 16.64 -21.99 -21.94
C VAL A 154 15.63 -22.13 -20.81
N ILE A 155 14.84 -23.20 -20.81
CA ILE A 155 13.73 -23.41 -19.86
C ILE A 155 13.62 -24.89 -19.50
N SER A 156 13.06 -25.20 -18.33
CA SER A 156 12.82 -26.58 -17.90
C SER A 156 11.92 -27.34 -18.89
N ASP A 157 12.27 -28.61 -19.13
CA ASP A 157 11.69 -29.43 -20.20
C ASP A 157 10.17 -29.60 -20.10
N GLU A 158 9.63 -29.61 -18.87
CA GLU A 158 8.19 -29.77 -18.62
C GLU A 158 7.33 -28.65 -19.22
N PHE A 159 7.92 -27.47 -19.47
CA PHE A 159 7.20 -26.32 -20.02
C PHE A 159 7.38 -26.15 -21.52
N VAL A 160 8.18 -26.98 -22.18
CA VAL A 160 8.45 -26.86 -23.61
C VAL A 160 7.32 -27.45 -24.45
N ILE A 161 6.97 -26.77 -25.53
CA ILE A 161 6.08 -27.29 -26.57
C ILE A 161 6.89 -27.49 -27.85
N GLY A 162 7.05 -28.75 -28.27
CA GLY A 162 7.87 -29.12 -29.42
C GLY A 162 9.33 -29.39 -29.04
N GLU A 163 10.24 -29.12 -29.97
CA GLU A 163 11.68 -29.37 -29.78
C GLU A 163 12.42 -28.07 -29.42
N LYS A 164 13.48 -28.22 -28.62
CA LYS A 164 14.46 -27.14 -28.35
C LYS A 164 15.39 -26.99 -29.56
N ASP A 165 15.93 -25.79 -29.75
CA ASP A 165 16.96 -25.54 -30.75
C ASP A 165 18.31 -26.18 -30.36
N MET A 166 19.32 -26.05 -31.24
CA MET A 166 20.68 -26.58 -31.00
C MET A 166 21.37 -25.96 -29.78
N ASP A 167 20.91 -24.81 -29.29
CA ASP A 167 21.41 -24.15 -28.08
C ASP A 167 20.61 -24.57 -26.83
N GLY A 168 19.64 -25.48 -26.96
CA GLY A 168 18.77 -25.92 -25.86
C GLY A 168 17.69 -24.90 -25.50
N LYS A 169 17.34 -23.97 -26.39
CA LYS A 169 16.32 -22.94 -26.16
C LYS A 169 14.98 -23.37 -26.77
N ALA A 170 13.89 -23.06 -26.06
CA ALA A 170 12.54 -23.28 -26.54
C ALA A 170 11.97 -22.00 -27.16
N ALA A 171 11.33 -22.11 -28.32
CA ALA A 171 10.58 -21.02 -28.96
C ALA A 171 9.10 -21.00 -28.53
N LYS A 172 8.59 -22.09 -27.96
CA LYS A 172 7.17 -22.25 -27.60
C LYS A 172 7.03 -22.94 -26.25
N VAL A 173 6.19 -22.38 -25.38
CA VAL A 173 6.11 -22.75 -23.96
C VAL A 173 4.68 -22.83 -23.42
N ARG A 174 4.54 -23.54 -22.30
CA ARG A 174 3.30 -23.69 -21.53
C ARG A 174 3.14 -22.60 -20.47
N ILE A 175 2.52 -21.48 -20.85
CA ILE A 175 2.48 -20.28 -20.01
C ILE A 175 1.67 -20.46 -18.72
N THR A 176 0.55 -21.18 -18.80
CA THR A 176 -0.34 -21.43 -17.68
C THR A 176 0.28 -22.46 -16.74
N SER A 177 0.97 -23.46 -17.28
CA SER A 177 1.75 -24.40 -16.47
C SER A 177 2.84 -23.70 -15.66
N ILE A 178 3.58 -22.73 -16.25
CA ILE A 178 4.58 -21.93 -15.53
C ILE A 178 3.90 -21.11 -14.42
N LEU A 179 2.80 -20.42 -14.72
CA LEU A 179 2.04 -19.64 -13.73
C LEU A 179 1.52 -20.53 -12.58
N THR A 180 1.01 -21.72 -12.89
CA THR A 180 0.51 -22.65 -11.89
C THR A 180 1.61 -23.10 -10.94
N GLU A 181 2.76 -23.50 -11.49
CA GLU A 181 3.88 -24.02 -10.71
C GLU A 181 4.58 -22.93 -9.88
N ARG A 182 4.74 -21.73 -10.44
CA ARG A 182 5.54 -20.65 -9.82
C ARG A 182 4.72 -19.65 -9.02
N CYS A 183 3.46 -19.44 -9.37
CA CYS A 183 2.62 -18.43 -8.74
C CYS A 183 1.46 -19.05 -7.96
N VAL A 184 0.61 -19.85 -8.62
CA VAL A 184 -0.64 -20.37 -8.03
C VAL A 184 -0.38 -21.25 -6.81
N ARG A 185 0.75 -21.97 -6.79
CA ARG A 185 1.16 -22.78 -5.64
C ARG A 185 1.11 -22.02 -4.29
N CYS A 186 1.46 -20.73 -4.29
CA CYS A 186 1.31 -19.86 -3.13
C CYS A 186 0.00 -19.05 -3.17
N HIS A 187 -0.41 -18.62 -4.37
CA HIS A 187 -1.56 -17.74 -4.61
C HIS A 187 -2.86 -18.52 -4.91
N GLN A 188 -3.21 -19.45 -4.03
CA GLN A 188 -4.46 -20.20 -4.08
C GLN A 188 -4.99 -20.45 -2.67
N GLU A 189 -6.24 -20.89 -2.57
CA GLU A 189 -6.82 -21.32 -1.30
C GLU A 189 -5.95 -22.45 -0.69
N SER A 190 -5.59 -22.30 0.59
CA SER A 190 -4.65 -23.21 1.26
C SER A 190 -3.27 -23.36 0.59
N GLY A 191 -2.82 -22.33 -0.14
CA GLY A 191 -1.51 -22.29 -0.77
C GLY A 191 -0.33 -22.34 0.22
N ALA A 192 0.87 -22.51 -0.31
CA ALA A 192 2.10 -22.66 0.49
C ALA A 192 2.47 -21.41 1.33
N ASP A 193 1.87 -20.26 1.05
CA ASP A 193 2.07 -19.01 1.79
C ASP A 193 0.72 -18.37 2.18
N LYS A 194 0.52 -18.16 3.48
CA LYS A 194 -0.73 -17.64 4.05
C LYS A 194 -1.00 -16.17 3.73
N HIS A 195 0.04 -15.39 3.41
CA HIS A 195 -0.13 -14.02 2.95
C HIS A 195 -0.49 -13.97 1.47
N ALA A 196 0.14 -14.81 0.64
CA ALA A 196 -0.14 -14.92 -0.78
C ALA A 196 -1.57 -15.41 -1.08
N GLU A 197 -2.14 -16.25 -0.22
CA GLU A 197 -3.55 -16.73 -0.29
C GLU A 197 -4.57 -15.57 -0.38
N LYS A 198 -4.24 -14.39 0.16
CA LYS A 198 -5.11 -13.19 0.09
C LYS A 198 -5.15 -12.54 -1.31
N PHE A 199 -4.24 -12.96 -2.20
CA PHE A 199 -4.09 -12.44 -3.56
C PHE A 199 -4.17 -13.61 -4.55
N PRO A 200 -5.31 -14.30 -4.64
CA PRO A 200 -5.41 -15.52 -5.42
C PRO A 200 -5.19 -15.25 -6.92
N LEU A 201 -4.45 -16.14 -7.58
CA LEU A 201 -4.10 -16.09 -9.01
C LEU A 201 -4.53 -17.37 -9.75
N ASP A 202 -5.30 -18.23 -9.09
CA ASP A 202 -5.81 -19.53 -9.52
C ASP A 202 -6.93 -19.45 -10.57
N GLU A 203 -7.47 -18.25 -10.83
CA GLU A 203 -8.49 -18.02 -11.85
C GLU A 203 -8.14 -16.78 -12.70
N TRP A 204 -8.50 -16.82 -13.98
CA TRP A 204 -8.28 -15.71 -14.93
C TRP A 204 -8.82 -14.38 -14.40
N SER A 205 -10.05 -14.35 -13.87
CA SER A 205 -10.70 -13.14 -13.36
C SER A 205 -9.91 -12.46 -12.24
N LYS A 206 -9.21 -13.26 -11.43
CA LYS A 206 -8.39 -12.79 -10.32
C LYS A 206 -7.03 -12.32 -10.81
N LEU A 207 -6.42 -13.07 -11.75
CA LEU A 207 -5.13 -12.77 -12.39
C LEU A 207 -5.19 -11.50 -13.25
N GLU A 208 -6.25 -11.33 -14.06
CA GLU A 208 -6.44 -10.22 -15.00
C GLU A 208 -6.27 -8.83 -14.34
N ARG A 209 -6.63 -8.72 -13.06
CA ARG A 209 -6.45 -7.48 -12.27
C ARG A 209 -4.99 -7.03 -12.17
N TYR A 210 -4.05 -7.97 -12.25
CA TYR A 210 -2.60 -7.73 -12.19
C TYR A 210 -1.95 -7.68 -13.57
N LEU A 211 -2.69 -8.02 -14.64
CA LEU A 211 -2.24 -7.99 -16.03
C LEU A 211 -2.50 -6.64 -16.72
N LYS A 212 -3.43 -5.84 -16.19
CA LYS A 212 -3.72 -4.51 -16.73
C LYS A 212 -2.48 -3.63 -16.64
N VAL A 213 -2.05 -3.16 -17.81
CA VAL A 213 -0.92 -2.26 -17.97
C VAL A 213 -1.29 -0.92 -17.34
N ASP A 214 -0.47 -0.44 -16.41
CA ASP A 214 -0.56 0.95 -15.94
C ASP A 214 0.03 1.83 -17.05
N GLU A 215 -0.85 2.34 -17.93
CA GLU A 215 -0.49 3.10 -19.15
C GLU A 215 0.27 4.42 -18.89
N GLY A 216 0.68 4.69 -17.65
CA GLY A 216 1.22 5.98 -17.27
C GLY A 216 0.07 6.98 -17.21
N HIS A 217 -0.36 7.31 -16.00
CA HIS A 217 -1.51 8.18 -15.82
C HIS A 217 -1.03 9.62 -15.63
N PRO A 218 -1.67 10.62 -16.26
CA PRO A 218 -1.41 11.99 -15.89
C PRO A 218 -1.71 12.19 -14.40
N PRO A 219 -1.03 13.13 -13.71
CA PRO A 219 -1.36 13.44 -12.32
C PRO A 219 -2.85 13.69 -12.15
N MET A 220 -3.42 13.24 -11.01
CA MET A 220 -4.85 13.28 -10.66
C MET A 220 -5.61 14.43 -11.35
N ASP A 221 -6.72 14.17 -12.04
CA ASP A 221 -7.45 15.24 -12.74
C ASP A 221 -7.73 16.47 -11.84
N ILE A 222 -7.54 17.68 -12.40
CA ILE A 222 -7.62 18.94 -11.63
C ILE A 222 -9.02 19.13 -11.03
N LYS A 223 -10.09 18.72 -11.73
CA LYS A 223 -11.45 18.86 -11.19
C LYS A 223 -11.64 17.92 -10.01
N LYS A 224 -11.16 16.68 -10.11
CA LYS A 224 -11.16 15.73 -9.00
C LYS A 224 -10.34 16.22 -7.82
N LEU A 225 -9.15 16.79 -8.06
CA LEU A 225 -8.30 17.36 -7.02
C LEU A 225 -8.97 18.54 -6.32
N ALA A 226 -9.58 19.46 -7.09
CA ALA A 226 -10.29 20.60 -6.55
C ALA A 226 -11.52 20.18 -5.74
N GLN A 227 -12.31 19.22 -6.24
CA GLN A 227 -13.46 18.66 -5.52
C GLN A 227 -13.02 17.98 -4.22
N THR A 228 -11.97 17.18 -4.26
CA THR A 228 -11.43 16.49 -3.09
C THR A 228 -10.92 17.51 -2.07
N THR A 229 -10.17 18.53 -2.53
CA THR A 229 -9.71 19.64 -1.69
C THR A 229 -10.87 20.37 -1.03
N HIS A 230 -11.94 20.71 -1.76
CA HIS A 230 -13.10 21.42 -1.22
C HIS A 230 -13.78 20.62 -0.09
N VAL A 231 -14.05 19.33 -0.33
CA VAL A 231 -14.73 18.47 0.65
C VAL A 231 -13.85 18.23 1.89
N HIS A 232 -12.57 17.90 1.69
CA HIS A 232 -11.69 17.54 2.79
C HIS A 232 -11.23 18.77 3.58
N LEU A 233 -10.89 19.89 2.93
CA LEU A 233 -10.46 21.09 3.63
C LEU A 233 -11.57 21.62 4.54
N ILE A 234 -12.79 21.79 4.03
CA ILE A 234 -13.91 22.32 4.81
C ILE A 234 -14.27 21.35 5.94
N GLY A 235 -14.47 20.07 5.62
CA GLY A 235 -14.85 19.06 6.61
C GLY A 235 -13.81 18.88 7.71
N PHE A 236 -12.54 18.76 7.33
CA PHE A 236 -11.44 18.56 8.28
C PHE A 236 -11.12 19.81 9.09
N THR A 237 -11.22 21.02 8.52
CA THR A 237 -11.05 22.25 9.30
C THR A 237 -12.10 22.35 10.40
N MET A 238 -13.38 22.06 10.11
CA MET A 238 -14.43 22.06 11.14
C MET A 238 -14.17 21.00 12.22
N MET A 239 -13.84 19.79 11.79
CA MET A 239 -13.58 18.65 12.67
C MET A 239 -12.38 18.89 13.59
N PHE A 240 -11.22 19.25 13.02
CA PHE A 240 -9.97 19.47 13.76
C PHE A 240 -10.01 20.74 14.60
N CYS A 241 -10.73 21.78 14.18
CA CYS A 241 -10.97 22.94 15.03
C CYS A 241 -11.80 22.55 16.26
N ALA A 242 -12.89 21.80 16.08
CA ALA A 242 -13.72 21.35 17.19
C ALA A 242 -12.94 20.46 18.18
N THR A 243 -12.20 19.45 17.70
CA THR A 243 -11.39 18.59 18.57
C THR A 243 -10.21 19.32 19.20
N GLY A 244 -9.59 20.25 18.47
CA GLY A 244 -8.52 21.12 18.98
C GLY A 244 -9.00 22.02 20.11
N VAL A 245 -10.18 22.63 19.97
CA VAL A 245 -10.82 23.42 21.03
C VAL A 245 -11.11 22.53 22.24
N ILE A 246 -11.72 21.36 22.06
CA ILE A 246 -11.98 20.41 23.16
C ILE A 246 -10.68 20.04 23.88
N PHE A 247 -9.62 19.71 23.13
CA PHE A 247 -8.32 19.38 23.71
C PHE A 247 -7.68 20.56 24.45
N SER A 248 -7.86 21.79 23.96
CA SER A 248 -7.36 23.00 24.61
C SER A 248 -7.99 23.25 25.99
N LEU A 249 -9.17 22.68 26.26
CA LEU A 249 -9.87 22.76 27.54
C LEU A 249 -9.46 21.64 28.51
N THR A 250 -8.56 20.74 28.15
CA THR A 250 -8.14 19.65 29.03
C THR A 250 -7.26 20.14 30.18
N SER A 251 -7.11 19.31 31.23
CA SER A 251 -6.19 19.58 32.34
C SER A 251 -4.70 19.31 32.03
N TRP A 252 -4.36 18.96 30.78
CA TRP A 252 -2.98 18.74 30.35
C TRP A 252 -2.10 20.01 30.48
N PRO A 253 -0.77 19.86 30.66
CA PRO A 253 0.15 20.99 30.71
C PRO A 253 -0.03 21.95 29.51
N ALA A 254 0.10 23.25 29.76
CA ALA A 254 -0.13 24.28 28.75
C ALA A 254 0.72 24.07 27.48
N ALA A 255 1.99 23.65 27.64
CA ALA A 255 2.87 23.35 26.51
C ALA A 255 2.31 22.25 25.59
N ILE A 256 1.76 21.17 26.16
CA ILE A 256 1.15 20.08 25.40
C ILE A 256 -0.09 20.58 24.66
N ARG A 257 -0.93 21.37 25.33
CA ARG A 257 -2.14 21.95 24.72
C ARG A 257 -1.82 22.90 23.57
N VAL A 258 -0.85 23.79 23.75
CA VAL A 258 -0.43 24.76 22.72
C VAL A 258 0.12 24.07 21.48
N ILE A 259 0.81 22.93 21.64
CA ILE A 259 1.36 22.17 20.50
C ILE A 259 0.29 21.30 19.86
N LEU A 260 -0.40 20.46 20.64
CA LEU A 260 -1.29 19.45 20.08
C LEU A 260 -2.65 20.01 19.63
N ALA A 261 -3.18 21.06 20.25
CA ALA A 261 -4.47 21.63 19.85
C ALA A 261 -4.51 22.15 18.40
N PRO A 262 -3.49 22.89 17.89
CA PRO A 262 -3.46 23.30 16.48
C PRO A 262 -2.88 22.23 15.54
N TRP A 263 -2.23 21.17 16.06
CA TRP A 263 -1.43 20.23 15.28
C TRP A 263 -2.14 19.64 14.05
N PRO A 264 -3.30 18.96 14.16
CA PRO A 264 -3.93 18.34 12.99
C PRO A 264 -4.34 19.38 11.94
N MET A 265 -4.74 20.57 12.38
CA MET A 265 -5.12 21.66 11.49
C MET A 265 -3.92 22.20 10.71
N LEU A 266 -2.77 22.37 11.35
CA LEU A 266 -1.54 22.81 10.70
C LEU A 266 -1.05 21.77 9.68
N PHE A 267 -0.94 20.51 10.10
CA PHE A 267 -0.47 19.44 9.20
C PHE A 267 -1.46 19.14 8.07
N GLN A 268 -2.76 19.36 8.27
CA GLN A 268 -3.75 19.20 7.21
C GLN A 268 -3.59 20.23 6.09
N VAL A 269 -3.27 21.48 6.44
CA VAL A 269 -2.98 22.51 5.45
C VAL A 269 -1.71 22.17 4.68
N ILE A 270 -0.68 21.66 5.37
CA ILE A 270 0.56 21.19 4.73
C ILE A 270 0.27 20.02 3.79
N ASP A 271 -0.49 19.01 4.24
CA ASP A 271 -0.84 17.82 3.45
C ASP A 271 -1.62 18.17 2.18
N ILE A 272 -2.68 19.00 2.29
CA ILE A 272 -3.41 19.48 1.10
C ILE A 272 -2.51 20.30 0.18
N SER A 273 -1.60 21.10 0.73
CA SER A 273 -0.62 21.83 -0.09
C SER A 273 0.27 20.86 -0.86
N CYS A 274 0.70 19.76 -0.23
CA CYS A 274 1.44 18.67 -0.88
C CYS A 274 0.62 17.99 -1.98
N TRP A 275 -0.70 17.88 -1.88
CA TRP A 275 -1.55 17.34 -2.95
C TRP A 275 -1.46 18.18 -4.23
N TRP A 276 -1.44 19.50 -4.09
CA TRP A 276 -1.33 20.45 -5.22
C TRP A 276 0.09 20.52 -5.76
N LEU A 277 1.09 20.62 -4.87
CA LEU A 277 2.50 20.68 -5.25
C LEU A 277 3.00 19.36 -5.84
N GLY A 278 2.45 18.23 -5.40
CA GLY A 278 2.80 16.89 -5.87
C GLY A 278 2.65 16.72 -7.38
N ARG A 279 1.78 17.49 -8.01
CA ARG A 279 1.63 17.55 -9.48
C ARG A 279 2.88 17.98 -10.22
N TYR A 280 3.72 18.78 -9.57
CA TYR A 280 4.90 19.42 -10.15
C TYR A 280 6.19 18.86 -9.56
N GLU A 281 6.17 18.48 -8.28
CA GLU A 281 7.35 18.02 -7.55
C GLU A 281 7.14 16.60 -6.99
N PRO A 282 7.93 15.60 -7.42
CA PRO A 282 7.84 14.22 -6.94
C PRO A 282 7.94 14.10 -5.42
N LEU A 283 8.84 14.87 -4.81
CA LEU A 283 9.04 14.85 -3.36
C LEU A 283 7.80 15.34 -2.61
N ALA A 284 7.08 16.32 -3.15
CA ALA A 284 5.84 16.80 -2.56
C ALA A 284 4.74 15.73 -2.61
N ALA A 285 4.67 14.94 -3.69
CA ALA A 285 3.72 13.84 -3.79
C ALA A 285 4.04 12.71 -2.79
N GLN A 286 5.31 12.34 -2.64
CA GLN A 286 5.74 11.35 -1.65
C GLN A 286 5.49 11.82 -0.20
N ALA A 287 5.67 13.12 0.05
CA ALA A 287 5.47 13.72 1.37
C ALA A 287 4.02 13.64 1.88
N ILE A 288 3.04 13.39 1.00
CA ILE A 288 1.62 13.22 1.36
C ILE A 288 1.44 12.09 2.39
N VAL A 289 2.17 10.98 2.23
CA VAL A 289 2.08 9.85 3.17
C VAL A 289 2.54 10.26 4.57
N VAL A 290 3.63 11.03 4.64
CA VAL A 290 4.19 11.50 5.92
C VAL A 290 3.29 12.58 6.54
N THR A 291 2.88 13.57 5.76
CA THR A 291 2.08 14.70 6.24
C THR A 291 0.66 14.25 6.64
N GLY A 292 -0.01 13.41 5.85
CA GLY A 292 -1.25 12.74 6.23
C GLY A 292 -1.11 11.84 7.47
N GLY A 293 0.03 11.14 7.61
CA GLY A 293 0.34 10.38 8.83
C GLY A 293 0.45 11.27 10.08
N LEU A 294 1.08 12.45 9.96
CA LEU A 294 1.19 13.44 11.04
C LEU A 294 -0.17 14.05 11.40
N VAL A 295 -1.07 14.24 10.43
CA VAL A 295 -2.47 14.62 10.69
C VAL A 295 -3.15 13.54 11.53
N GLY A 296 -3.10 12.29 11.09
CA GLY A 296 -3.75 11.17 11.78
C GLY A 296 -3.21 10.95 13.21
N LEU A 297 -1.89 11.05 13.39
CA LEU A 297 -1.25 10.95 14.70
C LEU A 297 -1.72 12.08 15.64
N GLY A 298 -1.66 13.33 15.19
CA GLY A 298 -2.10 14.46 16.00
C GLY A 298 -3.57 14.34 16.38
N PHE A 299 -4.40 13.90 15.43
CA PHE A 299 -5.82 13.71 15.66
C PHE A 299 -6.12 12.61 16.69
N ALA A 300 -5.42 11.47 16.59
CA ALA A 300 -5.52 10.40 17.57
C ALA A 300 -5.11 10.88 18.98
N LEU A 301 -4.00 11.62 19.08
CA LEU A 301 -3.55 12.18 20.35
C LEU A 301 -4.56 13.17 20.96
N GLN A 302 -5.20 14.01 20.13
CA GLN A 302 -6.26 14.92 20.58
C GLN A 302 -7.47 14.16 21.12
N ILE A 303 -7.97 13.15 20.39
CA ILE A 303 -9.12 12.35 20.83
C ILE A 303 -8.80 11.61 22.13
N LEU A 304 -7.71 10.84 22.13
CA LEU A 304 -7.35 10.00 23.27
C LEU A 304 -7.06 10.85 24.51
N GLY A 305 -6.28 11.93 24.36
CA GLY A 305 -5.97 12.81 25.47
C GLY A 305 -7.19 13.57 26.00
N SER A 306 -8.15 13.93 25.15
CA SER A 306 -9.42 14.53 25.58
C SER A 306 -10.30 13.53 26.32
N LEU A 307 -10.41 12.29 25.83
CA LEU A 307 -11.18 11.22 26.47
C LEU A 307 -10.58 10.82 27.83
N ILE A 308 -9.26 10.68 27.91
CA ILE A 308 -8.54 10.36 29.16
C ILE A 308 -8.80 11.44 30.23
N ASP A 309 -8.76 12.72 29.83
CA ASP A 309 -9.09 13.82 30.73
C ASP A 309 -10.56 13.73 31.16
N LEU A 310 -11.49 13.61 30.21
CA LEU A 310 -12.93 13.55 30.46
C LEU A 310 -13.35 12.39 31.38
N LEU A 311 -12.68 11.23 31.28
CA LEU A 311 -12.93 10.03 32.07
C LEU A 311 -12.25 10.02 33.44
N GLY A 312 -11.42 11.01 33.78
CA GLY A 312 -10.78 11.04 35.09
C GLY A 312 -9.55 10.12 35.23
N LEU A 313 -9.05 9.52 34.15
CA LEU A 313 -8.07 8.42 34.21
C LEU A 313 -6.64 8.85 34.57
N THR A 314 -6.28 10.12 34.35
CA THR A 314 -4.99 10.69 34.79
C THR A 314 -5.20 11.66 35.95
N GLY A 315 -4.65 11.32 37.12
CA GLY A 315 -4.90 12.01 38.38
C GLY A 315 -3.98 13.22 38.61
N ARG A 316 -4.56 14.42 38.64
CA ARG A 316 -4.28 15.47 39.62
C ARG A 316 -5.50 16.39 39.64
N ARG A 317 -6.25 16.39 40.75
CA ARG A 317 -7.27 17.41 41.00
C ARG A 317 -6.54 18.75 41.05
N SER A 318 -6.86 19.68 40.15
CA SER A 318 -6.50 21.07 40.37
C SER A 318 -7.37 21.57 41.52
N SER A 319 -6.79 21.60 42.72
CA SER A 319 -7.31 22.38 43.86
C SER A 319 -7.32 23.87 43.55
#